data_AF-A0A8J7C7H6-F1
#
_entry.id   AF-A0A8J7C7H6-F1
#
_cell.length_a   1.000
_cell.length_b   1.000
_cell.length_c   1.000
_cell.angle_alpha   90.00
_cell.angle_beta   90.00
_cell.angle_gamma   90.00
#
_symmetry.space_group_name_H-M   'P 1'
#
loop_
_entity.id
_entity.type
_entity.pdbx_description
1 polymer ?
#
loop_
_entity_poly.entity_id
_entity_poly.type
_entity_poly.pdbx_seq_one_letter_code
_entity_poly.pdbx_strand_id
1 'polypeptide(L)'
;MRHRAIRPEPLFFELNPRRVRRQGYVLPALDVPPVEPAEVLPSDLVRDPDPHVPDIGEMEVVQHFHRLSQLNYAVDEGLYP
;
A
#
# COMPACT_ATOMS: atom_id res chain seq x y z
N MET A 1 -6.79 16.29 -29.18
CA MET A 1 -6.68 16.00 -27.73
C MET A 1 -7.38 14.67 -27.48
N ARG A 2 -6.68 13.65 -26.97
CA ARG A 2 -7.30 12.34 -26.72
C ARG A 2 -8.22 12.50 -25.50
N HIS A 3 -9.51 12.23 -25.64
CA HIS A 3 -10.41 12.12 -24.49
C HIS A 3 -10.00 10.91 -23.68
N ARG A 4 -9.29 11.15 -22.58
CA ARG A 4 -8.95 10.13 -21.60
C ARG A 4 -10.20 9.84 -20.78
N ALA A 5 -10.72 8.62 -20.85
CA ALA A 5 -11.77 8.18 -19.95
C ALA A 5 -11.19 8.10 -18.53
N ILE A 6 -11.47 9.11 -17.70
CA ILE A 6 -11.13 9.11 -16.28
C ILE A 6 -12.03 8.08 -15.60
N ARG A 7 -11.44 7.01 -15.07
CA ARG A 7 -12.14 6.04 -14.23
C ARG A 7 -11.85 6.39 -12.77
N PRO A 8 -12.86 6.42 -11.88
CA PRO A 8 -12.61 6.62 -10.46
C PRO A 8 -11.77 5.47 -9.92
N GLU A 9 -10.75 5.80 -9.13
CA GLU A 9 -9.92 4.82 -8.42
C GLU A 9 -10.44 4.71 -6.97
N PRO A 10 -10.73 3.50 -6.48
CA PRO A 10 -11.18 3.30 -5.10
C PRO A 10 -10.07 3.66 -4.10
N LEU A 11 -10.45 3.88 -2.83
CA LEU A 11 -9.46 4.11 -1.77
C LEU A 11 -8.59 2.88 -1.57
N PHE A 12 -7.36 3.10 -1.10
CA PHE A 12 -6.40 2.03 -0.89
C PHE A 12 -6.92 0.91 0.04
N PHE A 13 -7.71 1.29 1.06
CA PHE A 13 -8.34 0.35 2.00
C PHE A 13 -9.54 -0.41 1.40
N GLU A 14 -10.15 0.09 0.33
CA GLU A 14 -11.31 -0.51 -0.32
C GLU A 14 -10.91 -1.62 -1.32
N LEU A 15 -9.62 -1.70 -1.69
CA LEU A 15 -9.10 -2.72 -2.60
C LEU A 15 -9.10 -4.14 -1.98
N ASN A 16 -9.01 -4.24 -0.66
CA ASN A 16 -9.16 -5.49 0.08
C ASN A 16 -10.11 -5.35 1.27
N PRO A 17 -11.44 -5.24 1.01
CA PRO A 17 -12.42 -4.96 2.05
C PRO A 17 -12.58 -6.14 3.02
N ARG A 18 -12.18 -7.35 2.61
CA ARG A 18 -12.24 -8.57 3.42
C ARG A 18 -11.00 -8.78 4.29
N ARG A 19 -9.98 -7.92 4.19
CA ARG A 19 -8.69 -8.04 4.91
C ARG A 19 -8.08 -9.44 4.84
N VAL A 20 -8.21 -10.08 3.68
CA VAL A 20 -7.57 -11.37 3.43
C VAL A 20 -6.08 -11.12 3.29
N ARG A 21 -5.23 -11.87 4.01
CA ARG A 21 -3.78 -11.74 3.89
C ARG A 21 -3.32 -11.91 2.45
N ARG A 22 -2.70 -10.86 1.91
CA ARG A 22 -2.08 -10.77 0.59
C ARG A 22 -0.63 -10.34 0.79
N GLN A 23 0.28 -11.13 0.25
CA GLN A 23 1.70 -10.79 0.34
C GLN A 23 2.01 -9.64 -0.63
N GLY A 24 2.18 -8.43 -0.09
CA GLY A 24 2.59 -7.26 -0.88
C GLY A 24 4.07 -7.26 -1.26
N TYR A 25 4.93 -7.78 -0.40
CA TYR A 25 6.37 -7.87 -0.64
C TYR A 25 6.99 -8.93 0.27
N VAL A 26 7.97 -9.71 -0.20
CA VAL A 26 8.67 -10.70 0.62
C VAL A 26 9.92 -10.06 1.21
N LEU A 27 9.94 -9.90 2.53
CA LEU A 27 11.14 -9.44 3.23
C LEU A 27 12.24 -10.52 3.18
N PRO A 28 13.52 -10.11 3.11
CA PRO A 28 14.62 -11.05 3.24
C PRO A 28 14.60 -11.73 4.63
N ALA A 29 15.30 -12.86 4.74
CA ALA A 29 15.51 -13.50 6.02
C ALA A 29 16.20 -12.55 7.01
N LEU A 30 15.92 -12.70 8.30
CA LEU A 30 16.58 -11.91 9.33
C LEU A 30 18.05 -12.30 9.44
N ASP A 31 18.92 -11.29 9.51
CA ASP A 31 20.36 -11.48 9.79
C ASP A 31 20.65 -11.67 11.29
N VAL A 32 19.60 -11.72 12.12
CA VAL A 32 19.66 -11.84 13.58
C VAL A 32 18.65 -12.89 14.06
N PRO A 33 18.84 -13.46 15.26
CA PRO A 33 17.86 -14.39 15.83
C PRO A 33 16.46 -13.74 15.94
N PRO A 34 15.38 -14.49 15.65
CA PRO A 34 14.02 -13.99 15.82
C PRO A 34 13.71 -13.79 17.32
N VAL A 35 12.95 -12.74 17.63
CA VAL A 35 12.53 -12.42 19.00
C VAL A 35 11.08 -11.93 18.98
N GLU A 36 10.29 -12.37 19.97
CA GLU A 36 8.91 -11.90 20.15
C GLU A 36 8.91 -10.50 20.82
N PRO A 37 8.21 -9.50 20.26
CA PRO A 37 8.20 -8.14 20.82
C PRO A 37 7.82 -8.05 22.30
N ALA A 38 6.92 -8.93 22.77
CA ALA A 38 6.47 -8.98 24.16
C ALA A 38 7.55 -9.43 25.15
N GLU A 39 8.64 -10.04 24.68
CA GLU A 39 9.77 -10.48 25.53
C GLU A 39 10.82 -9.39 25.74
N VAL A 40 10.88 -8.40 24.83
CA VAL A 40 11.94 -7.37 24.81
C VAL A 40 11.43 -5.95 24.98
N LEU A 41 10.13 -5.69 24.81
CA LEU A 41 9.53 -4.38 25.01
C LEU A 41 8.56 -4.38 26.20
N PRO A 42 8.52 -3.29 27.00
CA PRO A 42 7.44 -3.03 27.94
C PRO A 42 6.06 -3.12 27.27
N SER A 43 5.06 -3.66 27.97
CA SER A 43 3.73 -3.97 27.41
C SER A 43 2.99 -2.75 26.84
N ASP A 44 3.23 -1.57 27.39
CA ASP A 44 2.67 -0.29 26.94
C ASP A 44 3.28 0.22 25.63
N LEU A 45 4.43 -0.33 25.23
CA LEU A 45 5.09 -0.03 23.95
C LEU A 45 4.80 -1.09 22.87
N VAL A 46 4.19 -2.22 23.23
CA VAL A 46 3.79 -3.24 22.28
C VAL A 46 2.50 -2.80 21.58
N ARG A 47 2.51 -2.81 20.24
CA ARG A 47 1.35 -2.45 19.42
C ARG A 47 0.24 -3.51 19.53
N ASP A 48 -1.02 -3.07 19.51
CA ASP A 48 -2.21 -3.92 19.41
C ASP A 48 -2.13 -4.87 18.19
N PRO A 49 -2.51 -6.15 18.32
CA PRO A 49 -2.69 -7.04 17.18
C PRO A 49 -3.61 -6.44 16.09
N ASP A 50 -3.26 -6.72 14.83
CA ASP A 50 -4.02 -6.31 13.63
C ASP A 50 -4.17 -4.78 13.45
N PRO A 51 -3.05 -4.06 13.20
CA PRO A 51 -3.16 -2.65 12.84
C PRO A 51 -4.02 -2.50 11.58
N HIS A 52 -4.75 -1.39 11.47
CA HIS A 52 -5.61 -1.08 10.32
C HIS A 52 -4.78 -0.70 9.07
N VAL A 53 -3.89 -1.60 8.64
CA VAL A 53 -3.05 -1.47 7.46
C VAL A 53 -3.75 -2.09 6.24
N PRO A 54 -3.49 -1.55 5.05
CA PRO A 54 -3.95 -2.11 3.79
C PRO A 54 -3.17 -3.39 3.48
N ASP A 55 -3.90 -4.45 3.14
CA ASP A 55 -3.36 -5.78 2.89
C ASP A 55 -3.56 -6.13 1.42
N ILE A 56 -2.65 -5.72 0.53
CA ILE A 56 -2.80 -5.90 -0.92
C ILE A 56 -1.52 -6.43 -1.55
N GLY A 57 -1.65 -7.15 -2.67
CA GLY A 57 -0.52 -7.72 -3.38
C GLY A 57 0.29 -6.68 -4.16
N GLU A 58 1.55 -6.99 -4.48
CA GLU A 58 2.48 -6.09 -5.19
C GLU A 58 1.86 -5.51 -6.48
N MET A 59 1.26 -6.39 -7.29
CA MET A 59 0.62 -6.00 -8.54
C MET A 59 -0.53 -5.01 -8.32
N GLU A 60 -1.30 -5.18 -7.24
CA GLU A 60 -2.42 -4.31 -6.92
C GLU A 60 -1.93 -2.93 -6.47
N VAL A 61 -0.84 -2.89 -5.68
CA VAL A 61 -0.16 -1.64 -5.30
C VAL A 61 0.27 -0.87 -6.55
N VAL A 62 1.01 -1.54 -7.46
CA VAL A 62 1.52 -0.91 -8.69
C VAL A 62 0.39 -0.38 -9.54
N GLN A 63 -0.64 -1.19 -9.77
CA GLN A 63 -1.79 -0.78 -10.58
C GLN A 63 -2.56 0.38 -9.95
N HIS A 64 -2.75 0.36 -8.64
CA HIS A 64 -3.45 1.42 -7.92
C HIS A 64 -2.74 2.76 -8.07
N PHE A 65 -1.44 2.80 -7.76
CA PHE A 65 -0.67 4.04 -7.88
C PHE A 65 -0.48 4.49 -9.33
N HIS A 66 -0.40 3.54 -10.28
CA HIS A 66 -0.42 3.88 -11.70
C HIS A 66 -1.74 4.54 -12.12
N ARG A 67 -2.90 4.02 -11.70
CA ARG A 67 -4.21 4.61 -12.02
C ARG A 67 -4.40 5.96 -11.31
N LEU A 68 -3.99 6.09 -10.05
CA LEU A 68 -4.00 7.37 -9.33
C LEU A 68 -3.16 8.44 -10.02
N SER A 69 -1.97 8.11 -10.53
CA SER A 69 -1.13 9.11 -11.19
C SER A 69 -1.76 9.67 -12.45
N GLN A 70 -2.61 8.89 -13.12
CA GLN A 70 -3.36 9.35 -14.30
C GLN A 70 -4.48 10.35 -13.97
N LEU A 71 -4.82 10.51 -12.69
CA LEU A 71 -5.76 11.53 -12.21
C LEU A 71 -5.07 12.87 -11.94
N ASN A 72 -3.73 12.88 -11.90
CA ASN A 72 -2.94 14.09 -11.71
C ASN A 72 -2.59 14.73 -13.05
N TYR A 73 -2.30 16.03 -13.03
CA TYR A 73 -1.63 16.70 -14.14
C TYR A 73 -0.12 16.55 -14.00
N ALA A 74 0.58 16.28 -15.10
CA ALA A 74 2.04 16.29 -15.16
C ALA A 74 2.54 17.30 -16.19
N VAL A 75 3.66 17.98 -15.88
CA VAL A 75 4.32 18.92 -16.82
C VAL A 75 4.73 18.19 -18.11
N ASP A 76 5.04 16.90 -18.03
CA ASP A 76 5.35 16.07 -19.19
C ASP A 76 4.11 15.77 -20.07
N GLU A 77 2.90 15.92 -19.53
CA GLU A 77 1.64 15.65 -20.25
C GLU A 77 1.06 16.89 -20.96
N GLY A 78 1.57 18.10 -20.69
CA GLY A 78 1.09 19.32 -21.33
C GLY A 78 1.82 20.59 -20.91
N LEU A 79 1.42 21.71 -21.53
CA LEU A 79 1.99 23.01 -21.20
C LEU A 79 1.53 23.45 -19.80
N TYR A 80 2.47 23.52 -18.85
CA TYR A 80 2.28 24.20 -17.57
C TYR A 80 2.69 25.68 -17.75
N PRO A 81 1.85 26.66 -17.36
CA PRO A 81 2.12 28.08 -17.59
C PRO A 81 3.35 28.60 -16.84
#